data_AF-A0A533SE41-F1
#
_entry.id   AF-A0A533SE41-F1
#
_cell.length_a   1.000
_cell.length_b   1.000
_cell.length_c   1.000
_cell.angle_alpha   90.00
_cell.angle_beta   90.00
_cell.angle_gamma   90.00
#
_symmetry.space_group_name_H-M   'P 1'
#
loop_
_entity.id
_entity.type
_entity.pdbx_description
1 polymer ?
#
loop_
_entity_poly.entity_id
_entity_poly.type
_entity_poly.pdbx_seq_one_letter_code
_entity_poly.pdbx_strand_id
1 'polypeptide(L)'
;DVSSKSHEDLAGMGGELKEEFYPPCIREAEQGVDAGSRNYAVTVLLTSFLSHARISPFAGDARISDFIDDMSVVSAEILPKIYEAGARCNPPLFDDQPVERANIMYHLGFGLMENPRLEDAGNSTWYIPPNCEKIRREVPMLCNPDALCRRIKNPILYYVIKARDAARAGGSAPSHPGPAEGRGPRS
;
A
#
# COMPACT_ATOMS: atom_id res chain seq x y z
N ASP A 1 -10.17 -22.02 -2.03
CA ASP A 1 -10.95 -21.08 -2.84
C ASP A 1 -10.92 -19.72 -2.15
N VAL A 2 -10.47 -18.66 -2.82
CA VAL A 2 -10.33 -17.31 -2.24
C VAL A 2 -11.66 -16.52 -2.37
N SER A 3 -12.67 -17.10 -3.02
CA SER A 3 -13.92 -16.44 -3.38
C SER A 3 -14.95 -16.32 -2.24
N SER A 4 -14.62 -16.68 -1.00
CA SER A 4 -15.60 -16.76 0.11
C SER A 4 -15.24 -15.99 1.38
N LYS A 5 -14.34 -15.00 1.31
CA LYS A 5 -14.00 -14.15 2.47
C LYS A 5 -14.84 -12.87 2.47
N SER A 6 -15.40 -12.50 3.61
CA SER A 6 -16.23 -11.30 3.77
C SER A 6 -15.40 -10.02 3.61
N HIS A 7 -16.05 -8.89 3.34
CA HIS A 7 -15.40 -7.58 3.31
C HIS A 7 -14.69 -7.25 4.65
N GLU A 8 -15.22 -7.74 5.78
CA GLU A 8 -14.59 -7.64 7.11
C GLU A 8 -13.31 -8.48 7.24
N ASP A 9 -13.25 -9.67 6.64
CA ASP A 9 -12.03 -10.51 6.59
C ASP A 9 -10.89 -9.86 5.77
N LEU A 10 -11.24 -8.95 4.86
CA LEU A 10 -10.31 -8.20 4.01
C LEU A 10 -9.92 -6.86 4.65
N ALA A 11 -10.86 -6.19 5.33
CA ALA A 11 -10.63 -4.98 6.11
C ALA A 11 -9.75 -5.23 7.36
N GLY A 12 -9.85 -6.40 7.98
CA GLY A 12 -9.05 -6.80 9.16
C GLY A 12 -7.57 -7.08 8.89
N MET A 13 -7.06 -6.79 7.68
CA MET A 13 -5.65 -6.96 7.33
C MET A 13 -4.83 -5.65 7.29
N GLY A 14 -5.48 -4.50 7.50
CA GLY A 14 -4.78 -3.24 7.78
C GLY A 14 -4.09 -3.28 9.14
N GLY A 15 -2.89 -2.72 9.24
CA GLY A 15 -2.08 -2.74 10.46
C GLY A 15 -0.74 -2.06 10.22
N GLU A 16 0.05 -1.87 11.30
CA GLU A 16 1.37 -1.24 11.21
C GLU A 16 2.23 -1.83 10.08
N LEU A 17 2.90 -0.97 9.33
CA LEU A 17 3.79 -1.38 8.26
C LEU A 17 5.00 -2.14 8.82
N LYS A 18 5.21 -3.36 8.34
CA LYS A 18 6.32 -4.22 8.73
C LYS A 18 7.28 -4.42 7.57
N GLU A 19 8.39 -3.69 7.60
CA GLU A 19 9.37 -3.67 6.51
C GLU A 19 9.97 -5.07 6.25
N GLU A 20 10.06 -5.92 7.27
CA GLU A 20 10.52 -7.30 7.13
C GLU A 20 9.58 -8.18 6.28
N PHE A 21 8.37 -7.70 5.99
CA PHE A 21 7.39 -8.37 5.12
C PHE A 21 7.42 -7.83 3.69
N TYR A 22 8.29 -6.87 3.37
CA TYR A 22 8.34 -6.30 2.03
C TYR A 22 8.97 -7.26 1.01
N PRO A 23 8.35 -7.42 -0.18
CA PRO A 23 8.96 -8.17 -1.27
C PRO A 23 10.24 -7.45 -1.75
N PRO A 24 11.17 -8.18 -2.39
CA PRO A 24 12.41 -7.62 -2.93
C PRO A 24 12.19 -6.34 -3.74
N CYS A 25 11.21 -6.28 -4.65
CA CYS A 25 11.00 -5.08 -5.48
C CYS A 25 10.61 -3.82 -4.70
N ILE A 26 9.98 -3.98 -3.53
CA ILE A 26 9.65 -2.84 -2.66
C ILE A 26 10.87 -2.43 -1.86
N ARG A 27 11.61 -3.41 -1.30
CA ARG A 27 12.87 -3.13 -0.59
C ARG A 27 13.88 -2.40 -1.47
N GLU A 28 14.02 -2.82 -2.73
CA GLU A 28 14.88 -2.13 -3.70
C GLU A 28 14.35 -0.72 -4.03
N ALA A 29 13.03 -0.54 -4.20
CA ALA A 29 12.45 0.78 -4.45
C ALA A 29 12.69 1.76 -3.28
N GLU A 30 12.69 1.28 -2.03
CA GLU A 30 12.96 2.10 -0.85
C GLU A 30 14.43 2.56 -0.73
N GLN A 31 15.36 1.87 -1.39
CA GLN A 31 16.76 2.31 -1.45
C GLN A 31 16.96 3.46 -2.46
N GLY A 32 15.94 3.83 -3.22
CA GLY A 32 16.04 4.79 -4.31
C GLY A 32 16.54 4.14 -5.61
N VAL A 33 16.25 4.79 -6.74
CA VAL A 33 16.66 4.33 -8.07
C VAL A 33 17.22 5.49 -8.89
N ASP A 34 17.94 5.16 -9.97
CA ASP A 34 18.48 6.14 -10.91
C ASP A 34 17.41 6.75 -11.82
N ALA A 35 17.78 7.86 -12.48
CA ALA A 35 17.00 8.53 -13.51
C ALA A 35 16.42 7.55 -14.56
N GLY A 36 15.17 7.80 -14.97
CA GLY A 36 14.42 6.97 -15.91
C GLY A 36 13.44 5.99 -15.26
N SER A 37 13.63 5.64 -13.98
CA SER A 37 12.72 4.70 -13.29
C SER A 37 12.06 5.23 -12.02
N ARG A 38 12.53 6.37 -11.49
CA ARG A 38 12.08 6.96 -10.21
C ARG A 38 10.58 7.15 -10.11
N ASN A 39 9.93 7.73 -11.13
CA ASN A 39 8.49 7.99 -11.12
C ASN A 39 7.70 6.67 -11.01
N TYR A 40 8.07 5.67 -11.81
CA TYR A 40 7.39 4.37 -11.73
C TYR A 40 7.68 3.67 -10.39
N ALA A 41 8.95 3.63 -9.96
CA ALA A 41 9.36 2.94 -8.75
C ALA A 41 8.74 3.55 -7.48
N VAL A 42 8.77 4.88 -7.35
CA VAL A 42 8.36 5.61 -6.14
C VAL A 42 6.89 6.02 -6.23
N THR A 43 6.53 6.83 -7.23
CA THR A 43 5.20 7.45 -7.35
C THR A 43 4.11 6.42 -7.67
N VAL A 44 4.41 5.41 -8.49
CA VAL A 44 3.44 4.38 -8.86
C VAL A 44 3.54 3.17 -7.92
N LEU A 45 4.65 2.44 -7.96
CA LEU A 45 4.80 1.15 -7.28
C LEU A 45 4.84 1.28 -5.75
N LEU A 46 5.78 2.04 -5.21
CA LEU A 46 5.95 2.15 -3.76
C LEU A 46 4.73 2.80 -3.10
N THR A 47 4.22 3.88 -3.68
CA THR A 47 3.05 4.62 -3.16
C THR A 47 1.80 3.73 -3.06
N SER A 48 1.44 3.04 -4.14
CA SER A 48 0.30 2.12 -4.13
C SER A 48 0.53 0.94 -3.19
N PHE A 49 1.73 0.35 -3.19
CA PHE A 49 2.04 -0.78 -2.30
C PHE A 49 1.92 -0.40 -0.82
N LEU A 50 2.58 0.68 -0.38
CA LEU A 50 2.59 1.07 1.04
C LEU A 50 1.19 1.42 1.53
N SER A 51 0.40 2.16 0.74
CA SER A 51 -0.98 2.49 1.12
C SER A 51 -1.84 1.24 1.27
N HIS A 52 -1.78 0.30 0.33
CA HIS A 52 -2.55 -0.94 0.43
C HIS A 52 -2.03 -1.88 1.52
N ALA A 53 -0.71 -1.97 1.73
CA ALA A 53 -0.12 -2.77 2.80
C ALA A 53 -0.50 -2.24 4.19
N ARG A 54 -0.57 -0.91 4.35
CA ARG A 54 -0.93 -0.26 5.61
C ARG A 54 -2.43 -0.27 5.90
N ILE A 55 -3.24 0.03 4.87
CA ILE A 55 -4.67 0.34 5.04
C ILE A 55 -5.53 -0.89 4.71
N SER A 56 -5.47 -1.38 3.47
CA SER A 56 -6.22 -2.55 3.06
C SER A 56 -5.65 -3.18 1.79
N PRO A 57 -5.09 -4.41 1.86
CA PRO A 57 -4.46 -5.05 0.70
C PRO A 57 -5.47 -5.50 -0.36
N PHE A 58 -6.77 -5.46 -0.06
CA PHE A 58 -7.85 -5.93 -0.93
C PHE A 58 -9.00 -4.92 -1.03
N ALA A 59 -8.66 -3.62 -1.10
CA ALA A 59 -9.64 -2.54 -1.14
C ALA A 59 -10.50 -2.46 -2.40
N GLY A 60 -10.09 -3.09 -3.52
CA GLY A 60 -10.82 -2.98 -4.79
C GLY A 60 -10.92 -1.52 -5.24
N ASP A 61 -12.15 -1.06 -5.51
CA ASP A 61 -12.46 0.31 -5.96
C ASP A 61 -12.83 1.27 -4.80
N ALA A 62 -12.64 0.85 -3.55
CA ALA A 62 -12.92 1.68 -2.39
C ALA A 62 -11.95 2.86 -2.26
N ARG A 63 -12.32 3.85 -1.46
CA ARG A 63 -11.48 5.03 -1.14
C ARG A 63 -10.69 4.76 0.13
N ILE A 64 -9.54 5.44 0.27
CA ILE A 64 -8.76 5.40 1.51
C ILE A 64 -9.63 5.78 2.72
N SER A 65 -10.47 6.81 2.59
CA SER A 65 -11.38 7.29 3.64
C SER A 65 -12.45 6.28 4.07
N ASP A 66 -12.64 5.17 3.33
CA ASP A 66 -13.57 4.12 3.73
C ASP A 66 -12.93 3.18 4.79
N PHE A 67 -11.62 3.30 5.05
CA PHE A 67 -10.85 2.46 5.98
C PHE A 67 -10.12 3.22 7.09
N ILE A 68 -9.97 4.54 6.98
CA ILE A 68 -9.27 5.37 7.97
C ILE A 68 -10.10 6.60 8.33
N ASP A 69 -10.07 6.96 9.62
CA ASP A 69 -10.73 8.17 10.15
C ASP A 69 -9.74 9.31 10.44
N ASP A 70 -8.43 9.05 10.34
CA ASP A 70 -7.38 10.02 10.61
C ASP A 70 -6.35 10.09 9.47
N MET A 71 -6.11 11.30 8.96
CA MET A 71 -5.13 11.57 7.92
C MET A 71 -3.69 11.26 8.37
N SER A 72 -3.44 11.16 9.68
CA SER A 72 -2.14 10.78 10.24
C SER A 72 -1.64 9.42 9.73
N VAL A 73 -2.53 8.48 9.41
CA VAL A 73 -2.15 7.19 8.79
C VAL A 73 -1.42 7.43 7.46
N VAL A 74 -1.88 8.41 6.67
CA VAL A 74 -1.22 8.78 5.41
C VAL A 74 0.00 9.65 5.70
N SER A 75 -0.16 10.75 6.44
CA SER A 75 0.86 11.79 6.56
C SER A 75 2.04 11.43 7.45
N ALA A 76 1.83 10.60 8.48
CA ALA A 76 2.87 10.21 9.44
C ALA A 76 3.43 8.81 9.18
N GLU A 77 2.67 7.89 8.56
CA GLU A 77 3.12 6.50 8.39
C GLU A 77 3.50 6.15 6.95
N ILE A 78 2.77 6.67 5.95
CA ILE A 78 2.97 6.30 4.53
C ILE A 78 3.88 7.31 3.81
N LEU A 79 3.53 8.61 3.85
CA LEU A 79 4.25 9.64 3.11
C LEU A 79 5.74 9.75 3.47
N PRO A 80 6.16 9.68 4.74
CA PRO A 80 7.58 9.79 5.08
C PRO A 80 8.43 8.71 4.39
N LYS A 81 7.95 7.47 4.33
CA LYS A 81 8.64 6.36 3.64
C LYS A 81 8.80 6.62 2.14
N ILE A 82 7.75 7.14 1.49
CA ILE A 82 7.80 7.50 0.06
C ILE A 82 8.79 8.65 -0.18
N TYR A 83 8.76 9.68 0.68
CA TYR A 83 9.64 10.82 0.56
C TYR A 83 11.10 10.49 0.81
N GLU A 84 11.38 9.63 1.79
CA GLU A 84 12.72 9.10 2.02
C GLU A 84 13.24 8.30 0.82
N ALA A 85 12.42 7.42 0.24
CA ALA A 85 12.80 6.67 -0.96
C ALA A 85 13.12 7.60 -2.14
N GLY A 86 12.28 8.62 -2.37
CA GLY A 86 12.53 9.61 -3.41
C GLY A 86 13.75 10.49 -3.14
N ALA A 87 14.09 10.76 -1.88
CA ALA A 87 15.32 11.48 -1.51
C ALA A 87 16.59 10.63 -1.74
N ARG A 88 16.49 9.30 -1.63
CA ARG A 88 17.59 8.36 -1.93
C ARG A 88 17.80 8.12 -3.42
N CYS A 89 16.81 8.46 -4.25
CA CYS A 89 16.95 8.40 -5.71
C CYS A 89 18.08 9.29 -6.24
N ASN A 90 18.56 8.98 -7.43
CA ASN A 90 19.65 9.71 -8.08
C ASN A 90 19.26 10.20 -9.49
N PRO A 91 19.07 11.52 -9.72
CA PRO A 91 19.03 12.56 -8.69
C PRO A 91 17.80 12.42 -7.77
N PRO A 92 17.76 13.12 -6.61
CA PRO A 92 16.60 13.09 -5.71
C PRO A 92 15.30 13.45 -6.45
N LEU A 93 14.28 12.59 -6.33
CA LEU A 93 13.08 12.64 -7.18
C LEU A 93 12.34 13.97 -7.05
N PHE A 94 12.11 14.43 -5.82
CA PHE A 94 11.27 15.61 -5.59
C PHE A 94 12.01 16.93 -5.76
N ASP A 95 13.34 16.92 -5.78
CA ASP A 95 14.14 18.10 -6.12
C ASP A 95 14.20 18.28 -7.64
N ASP A 96 14.36 17.16 -8.35
CA ASP A 96 14.39 17.12 -9.81
C ASP A 96 12.99 17.26 -10.45
N GLN A 97 11.97 16.67 -9.83
CA GLN A 97 10.58 16.68 -10.29
C GLN A 97 9.59 16.98 -9.14
N PRO A 98 9.48 18.25 -8.70
CA PRO A 98 8.60 18.62 -7.58
C PRO A 98 7.13 18.23 -7.74
N VAL A 99 6.64 18.17 -9.00
CA VAL A 99 5.26 17.76 -9.33
C VAL A 99 4.92 16.34 -8.85
N GLU A 100 5.92 15.48 -8.65
CA GLU A 100 5.69 14.10 -8.18
C GLU A 100 5.07 14.05 -6.79
N ARG A 101 5.20 15.11 -5.97
CA ARG A 101 4.48 15.22 -4.69
C ARG A 101 2.96 15.21 -4.88
N ALA A 102 2.46 15.95 -5.86
CA ALA A 102 1.04 15.96 -6.20
C ALA A 102 0.61 14.66 -6.87
N ASN A 103 1.48 14.03 -7.68
CA ASN A 103 1.20 12.73 -8.28
C ASN A 103 1.10 11.61 -7.24
N ILE A 104 1.84 11.69 -6.12
CA ILE A 104 1.66 10.77 -4.99
C ILE A 104 0.23 10.88 -4.45
N MET A 105 -0.26 12.10 -4.18
CA MET A 105 -1.64 12.30 -3.70
C MET A 105 -2.67 11.81 -4.69
N TYR A 106 -2.40 12.00 -5.98
CA TYR A 106 -3.25 11.47 -7.04
C TYR A 106 -3.32 9.93 -7.00
N HIS A 107 -2.20 9.24 -6.79
CA HIS A 107 -2.19 7.77 -6.68
C HIS A 107 -2.83 7.27 -5.38
N LEU A 108 -2.84 8.09 -4.34
CA LEU A 108 -3.54 7.83 -3.07
C LEU A 108 -5.05 8.16 -3.14
N GLY A 109 -5.55 8.66 -4.27
CA GLY A 109 -6.98 8.92 -4.46
C GLY A 109 -7.46 10.31 -4.02
N PHE A 110 -6.56 11.24 -3.70
CA PHE A 110 -6.91 12.59 -3.25
C PHE A 110 -6.96 13.65 -4.36
N GLY A 111 -6.67 13.27 -5.61
CA GLY A 111 -6.50 14.21 -6.71
C GLY A 111 -5.11 14.85 -6.75
N LEU A 112 -4.89 15.74 -7.72
CA LEU A 112 -3.62 16.41 -7.94
C LEU A 112 -3.49 17.63 -7.01
N MET A 113 -3.03 17.39 -5.77
CA MET A 113 -2.87 18.42 -4.75
C MET A 113 -1.70 18.12 -3.81
N GLU A 114 -1.24 19.11 -3.04
CA GLU A 114 -0.06 18.96 -2.17
C GLU A 114 -0.43 18.61 -0.73
N ASN A 115 -1.52 19.19 -0.19
CA ASN A 115 -1.93 19.04 1.20
C ASN A 115 -3.39 18.53 1.29
N PRO A 116 -3.64 17.24 1.03
CA PRO A 116 -4.99 16.69 1.06
C PRO A 116 -5.54 16.52 2.48
N ARG A 117 -6.86 16.57 2.58
CA ARG A 117 -7.67 16.18 3.74
C ARG A 117 -8.42 14.90 3.40
N LEU A 118 -8.92 14.19 4.42
CA LEU A 118 -9.69 12.95 4.19
C LEU A 118 -10.94 13.17 3.33
N GLU A 119 -11.57 14.35 3.41
CA GLU A 119 -12.73 14.70 2.59
C GLU A 119 -12.40 14.81 1.09
N ASP A 120 -11.12 14.95 0.73
CA ASP A 120 -10.65 15.00 -0.65
C ASP A 120 -10.50 13.58 -1.25
N ALA A 121 -10.70 12.52 -0.45
CA ALA A 121 -10.63 11.14 -0.93
C ALA A 121 -11.74 10.84 -1.95
N GLY A 122 -11.35 10.31 -3.10
CA GLY A 122 -12.23 10.08 -4.25
C GLY A 122 -12.11 11.15 -5.34
N ASN A 123 -11.32 12.21 -5.14
CA ASN A 123 -10.98 13.17 -6.20
C ASN A 123 -10.06 12.55 -7.27
N SER A 124 -9.45 11.40 -7.00
CA SER A 124 -8.87 10.49 -7.99
C SER A 124 -9.06 9.04 -7.54
N THR A 125 -8.73 8.08 -8.41
CA THR A 125 -8.70 6.66 -8.05
C THR A 125 -7.58 6.40 -7.04
N TRP A 126 -7.83 5.60 -6.00
CA TRP A 126 -6.76 5.00 -5.20
C TRP A 126 -6.14 3.85 -5.99
N TYR A 127 -4.89 4.00 -6.41
CA TYR A 127 -4.27 3.08 -7.36
C TYR A 127 -3.86 1.76 -6.72
N ILE A 128 -4.33 0.67 -7.31
CA ILE A 128 -3.95 -0.71 -6.93
C ILE A 128 -2.47 -0.97 -7.29
N PRO A 129 -1.70 -1.67 -6.41
CA PRO A 129 -0.31 -2.00 -6.67
C PRO A 129 -0.12 -2.77 -7.97
N PRO A 130 0.84 -2.36 -8.83
CA PRO A 130 1.10 -3.05 -10.08
C PRO A 130 1.53 -4.50 -9.84
N ASN A 131 1.13 -5.39 -10.73
CA ASN A 131 1.49 -6.82 -10.64
C ASN A 131 2.96 -7.06 -11.03
N CYS A 132 3.46 -8.27 -10.73
CA CYS A 132 4.86 -8.63 -10.98
C CYS A 132 5.26 -8.55 -12.46
N GLU A 133 4.33 -8.78 -13.38
CA GLU A 133 4.60 -8.69 -14.83
C GLU A 133 4.84 -7.24 -15.25
N LYS A 134 3.98 -6.31 -14.80
CA LYS A 134 4.15 -4.89 -15.06
C LYS A 134 5.47 -4.38 -14.48
N ILE A 135 5.81 -4.76 -13.25
CA ILE A 135 7.10 -4.38 -12.62
C ILE A 135 8.29 -4.87 -13.45
N ARG A 136 8.29 -6.13 -13.90
CA ARG A 136 9.37 -6.66 -14.76
C ARG A 136 9.50 -5.91 -16.08
N ARG A 137 8.39 -5.41 -16.64
CA ARG A 137 8.40 -4.67 -17.90
C ARG A 137 8.89 -3.24 -17.73
N GLU A 138 8.37 -2.52 -16.76
CA GLU A 138 8.61 -1.08 -16.60
C GLU A 138 9.92 -0.79 -15.84
N VAL A 139 10.27 -1.62 -14.86
CA VAL A 139 11.42 -1.43 -13.96
C VAL A 139 12.08 -2.79 -13.62
N PRO A 140 12.63 -3.50 -14.63
CA PRO A 140 13.15 -4.86 -14.47
C PRO A 140 14.19 -5.00 -13.35
N MET A 141 15.01 -3.98 -13.11
CA MET A 141 16.07 -4.04 -12.10
C MET A 141 15.56 -4.15 -10.65
N LEU A 142 14.29 -3.79 -10.40
CA LEU A 142 13.66 -4.01 -9.08
C LEU A 142 13.23 -5.47 -8.89
N CYS A 143 13.11 -6.27 -9.95
CA CYS A 143 12.56 -7.62 -9.86
C CYS A 143 13.66 -8.67 -9.61
N ASN A 144 14.07 -8.80 -8.35
CA ASN A 144 15.02 -9.81 -7.87
C ASN A 144 14.31 -10.89 -7.02
N PRO A 145 13.60 -11.86 -7.63
CA PRO A 145 12.65 -12.71 -6.92
C PRO A 145 13.32 -13.75 -6.01
N ASP A 146 12.87 -13.80 -4.75
CA ASP A 146 13.14 -14.90 -3.82
C ASP A 146 12.18 -16.10 -4.01
N ALA A 147 12.28 -17.12 -3.14
CA ALA A 147 11.45 -18.31 -3.19
C ALA A 147 9.93 -18.06 -3.02
N LEU A 148 9.52 -17.03 -2.27
CA LEU A 148 8.11 -16.65 -2.16
C LEU A 148 7.67 -15.86 -3.39
N CYS A 149 8.48 -14.89 -3.84
CA CYS A 149 8.21 -14.10 -5.04
C CYS A 149 7.95 -14.95 -6.29
N ARG A 150 8.72 -16.03 -6.47
CA ARG A 150 8.55 -16.95 -7.62
C ARG A 150 7.18 -17.65 -7.65
N ARG A 151 6.43 -17.66 -6.54
CA ARG A 151 5.13 -18.34 -6.41
C ARG A 151 3.93 -17.39 -6.46
N ILE A 152 4.15 -16.08 -6.52
CA ILE A 152 3.09 -15.06 -6.50
C ILE A 152 3.09 -14.23 -7.79
N LYS A 153 1.97 -13.56 -8.05
CA LYS A 153 1.79 -12.70 -9.22
C LYS A 153 1.67 -11.21 -8.90
N ASN A 154 1.48 -10.85 -7.62
CA ASN A 154 1.39 -9.47 -7.18
C ASN A 154 2.20 -9.28 -5.88
N PRO A 155 3.04 -8.22 -5.77
CA PRO A 155 3.80 -7.91 -4.56
C PRO A 155 2.96 -7.84 -3.28
N ILE A 156 1.71 -7.34 -3.35
CA ILE A 156 0.86 -7.23 -2.15
C ILE A 156 0.57 -8.60 -1.53
N LEU A 157 0.52 -9.66 -2.34
CA LEU A 157 0.34 -11.02 -1.84
C LEU A 157 1.55 -11.50 -1.05
N TYR A 158 2.77 -11.04 -1.38
CA TYR A 158 3.96 -11.32 -0.58
C TYR A 158 3.75 -10.85 0.86
N TYR A 159 3.37 -9.57 1.00
CA TYR A 159 3.16 -8.92 2.29
C TYR A 159 2.08 -9.63 3.09
N VAL A 160 0.93 -9.90 2.45
CA VAL A 160 -0.19 -10.62 3.05
C VAL A 160 0.19 -12.01 3.54
N ILE A 161 0.98 -12.76 2.77
CA ILE A 161 1.43 -14.11 3.16
C ILE A 161 2.36 -14.01 4.37
N LYS A 162 3.36 -13.11 4.34
CA LYS A 162 4.30 -12.90 5.44
C LYS A 162 3.59 -12.47 6.73
N ALA A 163 2.65 -11.53 6.64
CA ALA A 163 1.84 -11.09 7.77
C ALA A 163 1.00 -12.23 8.37
N ARG A 164 0.38 -13.07 7.53
CA ARG A 164 -0.38 -14.23 7.98
C ARG A 164 0.49 -15.30 8.64
N ASP A 165 1.66 -15.57 8.07
CA ASP A 165 2.61 -16.54 8.63
C ASP A 165 3.12 -16.06 10.00
N ALA A 166 3.42 -14.77 10.15
CA ALA A 166 3.79 -14.16 11.42
C ALA A 166 2.66 -14.22 12.46
N ALA A 167 1.42 -13.90 12.07
CA ALA A 167 0.27 -13.98 12.97
C ALA A 167 0.03 -15.42 13.45
N ARG A 168 0.21 -16.43 12.58
CA ARG A 168 0.12 -17.85 12.93
C ARG A 168 1.23 -18.30 13.87
N ALA A 169 2.45 -17.80 13.67
CA ALA A 169 3.58 -18.09 14.55
C ALA A 169 3.46 -17.41 15.92
N GLY A 170 2.74 -16.28 16.01
CA GLY A 170 2.56 -15.47 17.22
C GLY A 170 1.42 -15.88 18.15
N GLY A 171 0.58 -16.86 17.80
CA GLY A 171 -0.29 -17.57 18.76
C GLY A 171 -1.27 -16.73 19.60
N SER A 172 -1.88 -15.66 19.08
CA SER A 172 -3.06 -15.04 19.70
C SER A 172 -4.27 -15.26 18.81
N ALA A 173 -5.25 -16.04 19.27
CA ALA A 173 -6.56 -16.12 18.64
C ALA A 173 -7.15 -14.70 18.52
N PRO A 174 -7.82 -14.34 17.41
CA PRO A 174 -8.54 -13.08 17.36
C PRO A 174 -9.66 -13.14 18.39
N SER A 175 -9.55 -12.36 19.45
CA SER A 175 -10.67 -12.02 20.32
C SER A 175 -11.66 -11.21 19.48
N HIS A 176 -12.70 -11.87 18.97
CA HIS A 176 -13.91 -11.19 18.51
C HIS A 176 -14.48 -10.40 19.69
N PRO A 177 -14.64 -9.07 19.60
CA PRO A 177 -15.79 -8.46 20.23
C PRO A 177 -17.00 -8.93 19.42
N GLY A 178 -17.79 -9.84 19.98
CA GLY A 178 -19.08 -10.19 19.41
C GLY A 178 -19.93 -8.92 19.20
N PRO A 179 -20.82 -8.90 18.20
CA PRO A 179 -21.66 -7.74 17.94
C PRO A 179 -22.46 -7.41 19.21
N ALA A 180 -22.45 -6.14 19.60
CA ALA A 180 -23.32 -5.65 20.65
C ALA A 180 -24.77 -5.91 20.25
N GLU A 181 -25.39 -6.88 20.91
CA GLU A 181 -26.84 -7.09 20.92
C GLU A 181 -27.52 -5.78 21.33
N GLY A 182 -28.35 -5.22 20.45
CA GLY A 182 -29.23 -4.12 20.84
C GLY A 182 -29.53 -3.08 19.78
N ARG A 183 -30.28 -3.45 18.75
CA ARG A 183 -31.33 -2.54 18.24
C ARG A 183 -32.40 -3.33 17.49
N GLY A 184 -33.57 -3.40 18.14
CA GLY A 184 -34.76 -4.08 17.63
C GLY A 184 -35.30 -3.48 16.32
N PRO A 185 -36.28 -4.15 15.69
CA PRO A 185 -36.77 -3.79 14.37
C PRO A 185 -37.54 -2.47 14.44
N ARG A 186 -37.30 -1.58 13.48
CA ARG A 186 -38.18 -0.44 13.23
C ARG A 186 -39.29 -0.88 12.28
N SER A 187 -40.51 -0.55 12.67
CA SER A 187 -41.76 -0.65 11.91
C SER A 187 -41.74 0.18 10.64
#